data_AF-A0A6M3XI44-F1
#
_entry.id   AF-A0A6M3XI44-F1
#
_cell.length_a   1.000
_cell.length_b   1.000
_cell.length_c   1.000
_cell.angle_alpha   90.00
_cell.angle_beta   90.00
_cell.angle_gamma   90.00
#
_symmetry.space_group_name_H-M   'P 1'
#
loop_
_entity.id
_entity.type
_entity.pdbx_description
1 polymer ?
#
loop_
_entity_poly.entity_id
_entity_poly.type
_entity_poly.pdbx_seq_one_letter_code
_entity_poly.pdbx_strand_id
1 'polypeptide(L)'
;MQYKLPIHLICSGLAYRKLAKDIAICLVRKYIEDNRVIYPPIYLTKSQFINGWRDFLFINGQKPDKWKKASVVVFDGLDEANNQTELQYISSFISQLIVDKTPFILISCNKISEQTLRRYNAMSFGVQLLDIEVVNINES
;
A
#
# COMPACT_ATOMS: atom_id res chain seq x y z
N MET A 1 7.12 18.24 6.46
CA MET A 1 6.30 17.29 7.25
C MET A 1 6.98 15.91 7.29
N GLN A 2 7.15 15.26 8.45
CA GLN A 2 7.75 13.90 8.51
C GLN A 2 6.65 12.84 8.51
N TYR A 3 6.40 12.22 7.37
CA TYR A 3 5.42 11.13 7.25
C TYR A 3 5.96 9.83 7.86
N LYS A 4 5.09 9.05 8.51
CA LYS A 4 5.46 7.76 9.10
C LYS A 4 4.64 6.65 8.43
N LEU A 5 5.33 5.62 7.98
CA LEU A 5 4.66 4.42 7.46
C LEU A 5 3.93 3.69 8.60
N PRO A 6 2.77 3.07 8.32
CA PRO A 6 2.15 2.90 7.00
C PRO A 6 1.28 4.09 6.51
N ILE A 7 1.19 4.27 5.19
CA ILE A 7 0.46 5.38 4.53
C ILE A 7 -0.54 4.85 3.49
N HIS A 8 -1.65 5.56 3.29
CA HIS A 8 -2.60 5.33 2.20
C HIS A 8 -2.80 6.63 1.42
N LEU A 9 -2.34 6.63 0.17
CA LEU A 9 -2.49 7.72 -0.79
C LEU A 9 -3.81 7.56 -1.54
N ILE A 10 -4.66 8.58 -1.48
CA ILE A 10 -5.96 8.64 -2.14
C ILE A 10 -5.91 9.69 -3.25
N CYS A 11 -6.40 9.34 -4.45
CA CYS A 11 -6.36 10.17 -5.66
C CYS A 11 -7.69 10.24 -6.41
N SER A 12 -7.98 11.32 -7.16
CA SER A 12 -9.09 11.32 -8.14
C SER A 12 -8.65 10.92 -9.55
N GLY A 13 -8.84 9.66 -9.89
CA GLY A 13 -8.66 9.18 -11.26
C GLY A 13 -7.20 9.02 -11.72
N LEU A 14 -7.03 8.66 -12.99
CA LEU A 14 -5.76 8.09 -13.49
C LEU A 14 -4.57 9.05 -13.48
N ALA A 15 -4.80 10.34 -13.74
CA ALA A 15 -3.74 11.36 -13.74
C ALA A 15 -3.13 11.50 -12.33
N TYR A 16 -3.98 11.65 -11.31
CA TYR A 16 -3.55 11.72 -9.92
C TYR A 16 -3.01 10.39 -9.39
N ARG A 17 -3.41 9.26 -9.97
CA ARG A 17 -2.80 7.97 -9.65
C ARG A 17 -1.33 7.89 -10.02
N LYS A 18 -0.96 8.46 -11.17
CA LYS A 18 0.45 8.55 -11.57
C LYS A 18 1.22 9.40 -10.56
N LEU A 19 0.68 10.57 -10.20
CA LEU A 19 1.27 11.42 -9.17
C LEU A 19 1.39 10.71 -7.82
N ALA A 20 0.37 9.97 -7.40
CA ALA A 20 0.41 9.17 -6.17
C ALA A 20 1.55 8.14 -6.17
N LYS A 21 1.83 7.51 -7.33
CA LYS A 21 2.96 6.59 -7.48
C LYS A 21 4.30 7.31 -7.34
N ASP A 22 4.44 8.47 -7.97
CA ASP A 22 5.65 9.28 -7.89
C ASP A 22 5.91 9.72 -6.43
N ILE A 23 4.85 10.15 -5.72
CA ILE A 23 4.90 10.49 -4.29
C ILE A 23 5.28 9.26 -3.46
N ALA A 24 4.68 8.09 -3.72
CA ALA A 24 5.01 6.85 -3.02
C ALA A 24 6.50 6.49 -3.18
N ILE A 25 7.06 6.63 -4.38
CA ILE A 25 8.49 6.41 -4.64
C ILE A 25 9.35 7.36 -3.81
N CYS A 26 9.00 8.65 -3.75
CA CYS A 26 9.71 9.62 -2.93
C CYS A 26 9.65 9.27 -1.43
N LEU A 27 8.48 8.87 -0.93
CA LEU A 27 8.29 8.45 0.46
C LEU A 27 9.09 7.19 0.80
N VAL A 28 9.12 6.20 -0.09
CA VAL A 28 9.93 4.99 0.05
C VAL A 28 11.41 5.32 0.11
N ARG A 29 11.90 6.15 -0.81
CA ARG A 29 13.31 6.59 -0.83
C ARG A 29 13.70 7.26 0.48
N LYS A 30 12.88 8.22 0.92
CA LYS A 30 13.10 8.90 2.20
C LYS A 30 13.10 7.92 3.38
N TYR A 31 12.16 6.96 3.42
CA TYR A 31 12.13 5.95 4.47
C TYR A 31 13.40 5.08 4.49
N ILE A 32 13.87 4.65 3.32
CA ILE A 32 15.10 3.84 3.19
C ILE A 32 16.31 4.63 3.68
N GLU A 33 16.42 5.90 3.30
CA GLU A 33 17.50 6.81 3.72
C GLU A 33 17.47 7.04 5.24
N ASP A 34 16.32 7.43 5.79
CA ASP A 34 16.15 7.76 7.21
C ASP A 34 16.39 6.54 8.12
N ASN A 35 16.06 5.32 7.65
CA ASN A 35 16.14 4.08 8.44
C ASN A 35 17.31 3.16 8.04
N ARG A 36 18.18 3.60 7.12
CA ARG A 36 19.34 2.83 6.61
C ARG A 36 18.97 1.41 6.16
N VAL A 37 17.86 1.28 5.43
CA VAL A 37 17.33 -0.03 5.08
C VAL A 37 18.13 -0.65 3.93
N ILE A 38 18.53 -1.90 4.08
CA ILE A 38 19.42 -2.62 3.13
C ILE A 38 18.62 -3.40 2.08
N TYR A 39 17.37 -3.71 2.39
CA TYR A 39 16.51 -4.51 1.53
C TYR A 39 15.75 -3.66 0.51
N PRO A 40 15.47 -4.18 -0.69
CA PRO A 40 14.74 -3.44 -1.71
C PRO A 40 13.25 -3.32 -1.35
N PRO A 41 12.59 -2.22 -1.76
CA PRO A 41 11.14 -2.12 -1.68
C PRO A 41 10.49 -3.04 -2.71
N ILE A 42 9.26 -3.46 -2.42
CA ILE A 42 8.42 -4.25 -3.33
C ILE A 42 7.30 -3.35 -3.85
N TYR A 43 7.14 -3.29 -5.17
CA TYR A 43 6.03 -2.60 -5.82
C TYR A 43 5.10 -3.62 -6.45
N LEU A 44 3.81 -3.54 -6.12
CA LEU A 44 2.78 -4.44 -6.63
C LEU A 44 1.60 -3.64 -7.14
N THR A 45 1.15 -4.00 -8.34
CA THR A 45 -0.20 -3.68 -8.80
C THR A 45 -1.18 -4.77 -8.35
N LYS A 46 -2.48 -4.46 -8.32
CA LYS A 46 -3.53 -5.47 -8.10
C LYS A 46 -3.32 -6.69 -8.99
N SER A 47 -3.13 -6.49 -10.29
CA SER A 47 -2.99 -7.60 -11.25
C SER A 47 -1.79 -8.50 -10.93
N GLN A 48 -0.64 -7.92 -10.57
CA GLN A 48 0.54 -8.70 -10.14
C GLN A 48 0.25 -9.49 -8.86
N PHE A 49 -0.41 -8.84 -7.89
CA PHE A 49 -0.80 -9.48 -6.64
C PHE A 49 -1.77 -10.63 -6.85
N ILE A 50 -2.87 -10.41 -7.58
CA ILE A 50 -3.92 -11.43 -7.77
C ILE A 50 -3.39 -12.61 -8.58
N ASN A 51 -2.61 -12.38 -9.63
CA ASN A 51 -2.03 -13.46 -10.45
C ASN A 51 -1.01 -14.30 -9.67
N GLY A 52 -0.32 -13.70 -8.71
CA GLY A 52 0.71 -14.34 -7.88
C GLY A 52 0.31 -14.50 -6.41
N TRP A 53 -0.96 -14.44 -6.05
CA TRP A 53 -1.38 -14.20 -4.66
C TRP A 53 -0.81 -15.23 -3.66
N ARG A 54 -0.67 -16.49 -4.10
CA ARG A 54 -0.07 -17.58 -3.30
C ARG A 54 1.38 -17.32 -2.91
N ASP A 55 2.13 -16.62 -3.75
CA ASP A 55 3.52 -16.26 -3.48
C ASP A 55 3.64 -15.24 -2.34
N PHE A 56 2.51 -14.63 -1.96
CA PHE A 56 2.40 -13.50 -1.06
C PHE A 56 1.68 -13.86 0.24
N LEU A 57 1.18 -15.09 0.35
CA LEU A 57 0.52 -15.61 1.53
C LEU A 57 1.50 -16.12 2.58
N PHE A 58 1.14 -15.91 3.84
CA PHE A 58 1.76 -16.60 4.95
C PHE A 58 1.28 -18.05 4.96
N ILE A 59 2.22 -19.00 4.93
CA ILE A 59 1.94 -20.43 5.05
C ILE A 59 2.36 -20.84 6.45
N ASN A 60 1.42 -21.37 7.26
CA ASN A 60 1.67 -21.74 8.66
C ASN A 60 2.26 -20.59 9.51
N GLY A 61 1.81 -19.35 9.26
CA GLY A 61 2.31 -18.16 9.95
C GLY A 61 3.71 -17.71 9.51
N GLN A 62 4.32 -18.37 8.52
CA GLN A 62 5.62 -17.96 7.98
C GLN A 62 5.45 -17.07 6.75
N LYS A 63 6.16 -15.94 6.76
CA LYS A 63 6.26 -15.02 5.64
C LYS A 63 6.96 -15.70 4.45
N PRO A 64 6.42 -15.59 3.22
CA PRO A 64 7.04 -16.20 2.05
C PRO A 64 8.39 -15.55 1.74
N ASP A 65 9.31 -16.30 1.12
CA ASP A 65 10.69 -15.84 0.91
C ASP A 65 10.78 -14.58 0.05
N LYS A 66 9.85 -14.40 -0.90
CA LYS A 66 9.72 -13.17 -1.71
C LYS A 66 9.47 -11.92 -0.84
N TRP A 67 9.03 -12.08 0.40
CA TRP A 67 8.61 -11.00 1.31
C TRP A 67 9.49 -10.89 2.56
N LYS A 68 10.19 -11.96 2.95
CA LYS A 68 11.15 -11.93 4.06
C LYS A 68 12.19 -10.82 3.94
N LYS A 69 12.46 -10.37 2.70
CA LYS A 69 13.42 -9.31 2.37
C LYS A 69 12.77 -8.06 1.77
N ALA A 70 11.50 -7.79 2.09
CA ALA A 70 10.85 -6.53 1.68
C ALA A 70 11.15 -5.45 2.73
N SER A 71 11.75 -4.32 2.33
CA SER A 71 11.95 -3.18 3.23
C SER A 71 10.69 -2.35 3.42
N VAL A 72 9.98 -2.11 2.34
CA VAL A 72 8.71 -1.40 2.25
C VAL A 72 7.90 -2.04 1.14
N VAL A 73 6.58 -2.10 1.31
CA VAL A 73 5.68 -2.57 0.25
C VAL A 73 4.83 -1.41 -0.25
N VAL A 74 4.81 -1.20 -1.56
CA VAL A 74 3.89 -0.28 -2.22
C VAL A 74 2.87 -1.09 -3.01
N PHE A 75 1.59 -0.93 -2.66
CA PHE A 75 0.49 -1.65 -3.29
C PHE A 75 -0.44 -0.67 -4.01
N ASP A 76 -0.59 -0.85 -5.32
CA ASP A 76 -1.37 -0.01 -6.22
C ASP A 76 -2.60 -0.75 -6.76
N GLY A 77 -3.79 -0.16 -6.58
CA GLY A 77 -5.05 -0.71 -7.10
C GLY A 77 -5.90 -1.40 -6.05
N LEU A 78 -5.89 -0.88 -4.82
CA LEU A 78 -6.81 -1.28 -3.76
C LEU A 78 -8.28 -1.17 -4.21
N ASP A 79 -8.58 -0.09 -4.94
CA ASP A 79 -9.89 0.27 -5.49
C ASP A 79 -10.30 -0.54 -6.73
N GLU A 80 -9.39 -1.35 -7.28
CA GLU A 80 -9.63 -2.14 -8.49
C GLU A 80 -10.11 -3.57 -8.19
N ALA A 81 -10.39 -3.91 -6.93
CA ALA A 81 -10.93 -5.21 -6.57
C ALA A 81 -12.32 -5.39 -7.20
N ASN A 82 -12.45 -6.32 -8.12
CA ASN A 82 -13.65 -6.47 -8.95
C ASN A 82 -14.67 -7.47 -8.40
N ASN A 83 -14.28 -8.26 -7.39
CA ASN A 83 -15.15 -9.26 -6.77
C ASN A 83 -14.76 -9.48 -5.30
N GLN A 84 -15.62 -10.21 -4.58
CA GLN A 84 -15.44 -10.48 -3.16
C GLN A 84 -14.16 -11.28 -2.85
N THR A 85 -13.76 -12.18 -3.75
CA THR A 85 -12.55 -12.99 -3.60
C THR A 85 -11.28 -12.13 -3.68
N GLU A 86 -11.19 -11.24 -4.68
CA GLU A 86 -10.07 -10.29 -4.80
C GLU A 86 -10.00 -9.38 -3.57
N LEU A 87 -11.15 -8.89 -3.09
CA LEU A 87 -11.23 -8.07 -1.89
C LEU A 87 -10.70 -8.83 -0.66
N GLN A 88 -11.08 -10.11 -0.51
CA GLN A 88 -10.59 -10.96 0.58
C GLN A 88 -9.08 -11.21 0.50
N TYR A 89 -8.53 -11.44 -0.70
CA TYR A 89 -7.09 -11.61 -0.87
C TYR A 89 -6.33 -10.34 -0.48
N ILE A 90 -6.77 -9.19 -0.99
CA ILE A 90 -6.14 -7.89 -0.68
C ILE A 90 -6.26 -7.56 0.82
N SER A 91 -7.43 -7.78 1.41
CA SER A 91 -7.67 -7.60 2.85
C SER A 91 -6.75 -8.48 3.69
N SER A 92 -6.63 -9.76 3.35
CA SER A 92 -5.80 -10.72 4.08
C SER A 92 -4.32 -10.32 3.98
N PHE A 93 -3.92 -9.90 2.79
CA PHE A 93 -2.58 -9.45 2.50
C PHE A 93 -2.19 -8.20 3.31
N ILE A 94 -3.03 -7.16 3.33
CA ILE A 94 -2.78 -5.94 4.13
C ILE A 94 -2.76 -6.25 5.63
N SER A 95 -3.67 -7.10 6.11
CA SER A 95 -3.71 -7.51 7.51
C SER A 95 -2.40 -8.18 7.94
N GLN A 96 -1.80 -9.00 7.07
CA GLN A 96 -0.51 -9.63 7.32
C GLN A 96 0.63 -8.61 7.42
N LEU A 97 0.63 -7.57 6.59
CA LEU A 97 1.62 -6.48 6.70
C LEU A 97 1.57 -5.77 8.05
N ILE A 98 0.35 -5.53 8.55
CA ILE A 98 0.12 -4.86 9.83
C ILE A 98 0.61 -5.73 10.98
N VAL A 99 0.24 -7.02 10.99
CA VAL A 99 0.65 -7.97 12.03
C VAL A 99 2.17 -8.13 12.06
N ASP A 100 2.81 -8.20 10.88
CA ASP A 100 4.27 -8.32 10.75
C ASP A 100 5.00 -6.98 10.92
N LYS A 101 4.28 -5.87 11.14
CA LYS A 101 4.82 -4.50 11.20
C LYS A 101 5.68 -4.16 9.98
N THR A 102 5.40 -4.78 8.83
CA THR A 102 6.08 -4.43 7.57
C THR A 102 5.64 -3.03 7.18
N PRO A 103 6.55 -2.09 6.88
CA PRO A 103 6.18 -0.77 6.40
C PRO A 103 5.51 -0.85 5.03
N PHE A 104 4.44 -0.10 4.80
CA PHE A 104 3.76 -0.11 3.50
C PHE A 104 3.08 1.21 3.11
N ILE A 105 2.88 1.36 1.80
CA ILE A 105 2.10 2.43 1.17
C ILE A 105 0.99 1.78 0.33
N LEU A 106 -0.26 2.19 0.53
CA LEU A 106 -1.39 1.83 -0.32
C LEU A 106 -1.71 2.97 -1.26
N ILE A 107 -2.06 2.67 -2.50
CA ILE A 107 -2.51 3.64 -3.50
C ILE A 107 -3.88 3.21 -4.01
N SER A 108 -4.81 4.16 -3.99
CA SER A 108 -6.16 3.96 -4.51
C SER A 108 -6.72 5.24 -5.09
N CYS A 109 -7.55 5.14 -6.13
CA CYS A 109 -8.30 6.29 -6.59
C CYS A 109 -9.78 6.26 -6.19
N ASN A 110 -10.47 7.40 -6.40
CA ASN A 110 -11.86 7.81 -6.07
C ASN A 110 -13.01 6.87 -6.50
N LYS A 111 -12.80 5.56 -6.43
CA LYS A 111 -13.83 4.53 -6.55
C LYS A 111 -13.88 3.61 -5.34
N ILE A 112 -13.17 3.94 -4.26
CA ILE A 112 -13.44 3.26 -3.00
C ILE A 112 -14.85 3.69 -2.56
N SER A 113 -15.84 2.82 -2.76
CA SER A 113 -17.16 3.04 -2.19
C SER A 113 -17.02 3.33 -0.70
N GLU A 114 -17.86 4.19 -0.13
CA GLU A 114 -17.76 4.55 1.29
C GLU A 114 -17.73 3.29 2.20
N GLN A 115 -18.38 2.20 1.79
CA GLN A 115 -18.30 0.90 2.44
C GLN A 115 -16.93 0.23 2.32
N THR A 116 -16.34 0.23 1.12
CA THR A 116 -14.99 -0.30 0.88
C THR A 116 -13.97 0.53 1.67
N LEU A 117 -14.16 1.85 1.78
CA LEU A 117 -13.27 2.74 2.51
C LEU A 117 -13.39 2.52 4.01
N ARG A 118 -14.61 2.38 4.54
CA ARG A 118 -14.85 2.02 5.95
C ARG A 118 -14.27 0.65 6.29
N ARG A 119 -14.41 -0.33 5.40
CA ARG A 119 -13.82 -1.68 5.57
C ARG A 119 -12.30 -1.60 5.57
N TYR A 120 -11.70 -0.85 4.65
CA TYR A 120 -10.25 -0.67 4.64
C TYR A 120 -9.75 0.11 5.84
N ASN A 121 -10.37 1.24 6.19
CA ASN A 121 -10.01 2.02 7.38
C ASN A 121 -10.12 1.19 8.67
N ALA A 122 -11.09 0.28 8.76
CA ALA A 122 -11.19 -0.65 9.88
C ALA A 122 -10.06 -1.71 9.88
N MET A 123 -9.60 -2.13 8.70
CA MET A 123 -8.50 -3.08 8.52
C MET A 123 -7.12 -2.43 8.60
N SER A 124 -7.02 -1.12 8.38
CA SER A 124 -5.79 -0.35 8.23
C SER A 124 -5.54 0.54 9.45
N PHE A 125 -5.77 -0.01 10.65
CA PHE A 125 -5.54 0.72 11.90
C PHE A 125 -4.10 1.26 11.97
N GLY A 126 -3.95 2.56 12.22
CA GLY A 126 -2.65 3.24 12.26
C GLY A 126 -2.08 3.65 10.89
N VAL A 127 -2.83 3.45 9.79
CA VAL A 127 -2.44 3.95 8.46
C VAL A 127 -2.78 5.43 8.30
N GLN A 128 -1.79 6.23 7.91
CA GLN A 128 -1.96 7.66 7.65
C GLN A 128 -2.63 7.87 6.28
N LEU A 129 -3.80 8.51 6.25
CA LEU A 129 -4.49 8.86 5.00
C LEU A 129 -3.94 10.18 4.45
N LEU A 130 -3.51 10.18 3.19
CA LEU A 130 -3.07 11.37 2.47
C LEU A 130 -3.88 11.52 1.18
N ASP A 131 -4.69 12.57 1.12
CA ASP A 131 -5.38 12.97 -0.09
C ASP A 131 -4.42 13.77 -0.97
N ILE A 132 -4.05 13.21 -2.13
CA ILE A 132 -3.06 13.80 -3.03
C ILE A 132 -3.52 15.15 -3.59
N GLU A 133 -4.83 15.43 -3.65
CA GLU A 133 -5.34 16.73 -4.10
C GLU A 133 -5.24 17.81 -3.02
N VAL A 134 -5.32 17.40 -1.75
CA VAL A 134 -5.16 18.31 -0.60
C VAL A 134 -3.70 18.53 -0.26
N VAL A 135 -2.83 17.56 -0.59
CA VAL A 135 -1.38 17.73 -0.61
C VAL A 135 -1.00 18.60 -1.82
N ASN A 136 -1.45 19.85 -1.80
CA ASN A 136 -0.94 20.90 -2.66
C ASN A 136 0.58 20.92 -2.47
N ILE A 137 1.31 20.75 -3.57
CA ILE A 137 2.77 20.84 -3.66
C ILE A 137 3.16 22.32 -3.53
N ASN A 138 2.76 22.95 -2.44
CA ASN A 138 3.19 24.27 -2.00
C ASN A 138 4.22 24.07 -0.91
N GLU A 139 5.38 23.55 -1.29
CA GLU A 139 6.65 23.63 -0.55
C GLU A 139 7.74 23.01 -1.44
N SER A 140 8.06 23.72 -2.53
CA SER A 140 9.29 23.54 -3.32
C SER A 140 10.00 24.87 -3.38
#